data_AF-A0A1B0BJD8-F1
#
_entry.id   AF-A0A1B0BJD8-F1
#
_cell.length_a   1.000
_cell.length_b   1.000
_cell.length_c   1.000
_cell.angle_alpha   90.00
_cell.angle_beta   90.00
_cell.angle_gamma   90.00
#
_symmetry.space_group_name_H-M   'P 1'
#
loop_
_entity.id
_entity.type
_entity.pdbx_description
1 polymer ?
#
loop_
_entity_poly.entity_id
_entity_poly.type
_entity_poly.pdbx_seq_one_letter_code
_entity_poly.pdbx_strand_id
1 'polypeptide(L)'
;MHARKHFPAFEKTQIKEICECMALLAYQPDTTIEPYKSLFGMKRWKELVIKFRNENYRLFQLSTQSLLTVAIQAGLSALKTPQCYSITCKNLNCPVCQEDFNQIAKHLPYSHCVQSRLICRITGLPLNEHNLPMMLPNGQIFGQLALPEITKENGTVLCPITNTKFSNPKIEKVFVM
;
A
#
# COMPACT_ATOMS: atom_id res chain seq x y z
N MET A 1 5.26 45.23 -24.30
CA MET A 1 4.23 46.03 -23.59
C MET A 1 3.68 45.33 -22.32
N HIS A 2 3.75 44.00 -22.20
CA HIS A 2 3.22 43.25 -21.04
C HIS A 2 3.97 43.46 -19.70
N ALA A 3 5.30 43.40 -19.71
CA ALA A 3 6.14 43.55 -18.50
C ALA A 3 5.93 44.88 -17.79
N ARG A 4 5.90 46.00 -18.54
CA ARG A 4 5.66 47.35 -18.00
C ARG A 4 4.30 47.53 -17.32
N LYS A 5 3.31 46.68 -17.65
CA LYS A 5 1.97 46.74 -17.06
C LYS A 5 1.83 45.90 -15.79
N HIS A 6 2.49 44.74 -15.72
CA HIS A 6 2.23 43.74 -14.66
C HIS A 6 3.38 43.60 -13.64
N PHE A 7 4.62 43.95 -13.99
CA PHE A 7 5.77 43.81 -13.09
C PHE A 7 5.94 44.93 -12.04
N PRO A 8 5.47 46.19 -12.24
CA PRO A 8 5.62 47.24 -11.22
C PRO A 8 5.03 46.88 -9.84
N ALA A 9 3.99 46.04 -9.81
CA ALA A 9 3.39 45.58 -8.55
C ALA A 9 4.32 44.71 -7.69
N PHE A 10 5.33 44.06 -8.29
CA PHE A 10 6.22 43.09 -7.64
C PHE A 10 7.67 43.58 -7.51
N GLU A 11 7.94 44.83 -7.91
CA GLU A 11 9.28 45.42 -7.98
C GLU A 11 10.02 45.38 -6.64
N LYS A 12 9.32 45.64 -5.53
CA LYS A 12 9.93 45.65 -4.19
C LYS A 12 10.25 44.25 -3.64
N THR A 13 9.55 43.22 -4.12
CA THR A 13 9.61 41.87 -3.54
C THR A 13 10.38 40.86 -4.40
N GLN A 14 10.38 41.02 -5.73
CA GLN A 14 10.85 40.01 -6.68
C GLN A 14 11.72 40.61 -7.81
N ILE A 15 12.50 41.65 -7.50
CA ILE A 15 13.31 42.35 -8.51
C ILE A 15 14.32 41.44 -9.19
N LYS A 16 14.89 40.46 -8.47
CA LYS A 16 15.91 39.55 -9.00
C LYS A 16 15.33 38.67 -10.09
N GLU A 17 14.17 38.08 -9.84
CA GLU A 17 13.43 37.24 -10.77
C GLU A 17 12.94 38.04 -11.97
N ILE A 18 12.52 39.28 -11.76
CA ILE A 18 12.15 40.20 -12.86
C ILE A 18 13.37 40.46 -13.75
N CYS A 19 14.54 40.75 -13.17
CA CYS A 19 15.78 40.95 -13.93
C CYS A 19 16.17 39.71 -14.73
N GLU A 20 16.09 38.51 -14.13
CA GLU A 20 16.34 37.24 -14.82
C GLU A 20 15.36 37.03 -15.98
N CYS A 21 14.06 37.30 -15.78
CA CYS A 21 13.07 37.20 -16.85
C CYS A 21 13.29 38.23 -17.97
N MET A 22 13.72 39.45 -17.63
CA MET A 22 14.02 40.49 -18.61
C MET A 22 15.30 40.15 -19.39
N ALA A 23 16.28 39.52 -18.76
CA ALA A 23 17.49 39.05 -19.42
C ALA A 23 17.20 37.95 -20.46
N LEU A 24 16.13 37.15 -20.31
CA LEU A 24 15.70 36.20 -21.35
C LEU A 24 15.34 36.87 -22.68
N LEU A 25 15.03 38.17 -22.70
CA LEU A 25 14.81 38.88 -23.96
C LEU A 25 16.11 39.14 -24.73
N ALA A 26 17.26 39.15 -24.04
CA ALA A 26 18.58 39.36 -24.63
C ALA A 26 19.26 38.04 -25.06
N TYR A 27 18.95 36.92 -24.38
CA TYR A 27 19.51 35.60 -24.67
C TYR A 27 18.61 34.79 -25.63
N GLN A 28 19.22 34.06 -26.57
CA GLN A 28 18.49 33.19 -27.49
C GLN A 28 18.05 31.88 -26.81
N PRO A 29 16.99 31.20 -27.31
CA PRO A 29 16.49 29.95 -26.74
C PRO A 29 17.53 28.81 -26.67
N ASP A 30 18.54 28.81 -27.56
CA ASP A 30 19.61 27.82 -27.62
C ASP A 30 20.79 28.11 -26.67
N THR A 31 20.63 29.08 -25.77
CA THR A 31 21.67 29.47 -24.82
C THR A 31 22.07 28.32 -23.90
N THR A 32 23.38 28.12 -23.71
CA THR A 32 23.94 27.10 -22.80
C THR A 32 24.23 27.61 -21.40
N ILE A 33 24.05 28.92 -21.18
CA ILE A 33 24.33 29.64 -19.94
C ILE A 33 23.16 29.45 -18.95
N GLU A 34 23.45 28.96 -17.74
CA GLU A 34 22.50 28.92 -16.63
C GLU A 34 22.46 30.30 -15.93
N PRO A 35 21.30 30.75 -15.42
CA PRO A 35 20.01 30.05 -15.29
C PRO A 35 19.10 30.10 -16.54
N TYR A 36 19.52 30.78 -17.62
CA TYR A 36 18.66 31.07 -18.76
C TYR A 36 18.30 29.83 -19.58
N LYS A 37 19.21 28.87 -19.67
CA LYS A 37 18.95 27.56 -20.28
C LYS A 37 17.80 26.82 -19.58
N SER A 38 17.81 26.74 -18.25
CA SER A 38 16.72 26.11 -17.50
C SER A 38 15.41 26.91 -17.54
N LEU A 39 15.49 28.24 -17.65
CA LEU A 39 14.35 29.13 -17.88
C LEU A 39 13.63 28.86 -19.23
N PHE A 40 14.36 28.56 -20.30
CA PHE A 40 13.79 28.19 -21.61
C PHE A 40 13.44 26.70 -21.75
N GLY A 41 13.87 25.85 -20.83
CA GLY A 41 13.66 24.40 -20.92
C GLY A 41 12.19 24.00 -20.87
N MET A 42 11.76 23.12 -21.78
CA MET A 42 10.38 22.58 -21.82
C MET A 42 9.94 21.87 -20.54
N LYS A 43 10.88 21.38 -19.72
CA LYS A 43 10.61 20.80 -18.40
C LYS A 43 10.00 21.82 -17.43
N ARG A 44 10.41 23.10 -17.53
CA ARG A 44 9.92 24.18 -16.67
C ARG A 44 8.41 24.37 -16.74
N TRP A 45 7.81 24.20 -17.92
CA TRP A 45 6.35 24.31 -18.05
C TRP A 45 5.64 23.29 -17.17
N LYS A 46 6.11 22.03 -17.14
CA LYS A 46 5.55 20.99 -16.27
C LYS A 46 5.72 21.35 -14.78
N GLU A 47 6.86 21.91 -14.40
CA GLU A 47 7.10 22.38 -13.04
C GLU A 47 6.18 23.54 -12.64
N LEU A 48 5.97 24.52 -13.53
CA LEU A 48 5.04 25.63 -13.31
C LEU A 48 3.61 25.15 -13.13
N VAL A 49 3.16 24.18 -13.93
CA VAL A 49 1.85 23.55 -13.77
C VAL A 49 1.72 22.89 -12.38
N ILE A 50 2.75 22.18 -11.92
CA ILE A 50 2.76 21.56 -10.57
C ILE A 50 2.73 22.63 -9.48
N LYS A 51 3.56 23.68 -9.58
CA LYS A 51 3.58 24.78 -8.62
C LYS A 51 2.23 25.49 -8.54
N PHE A 52 1.60 25.76 -9.68
CA PHE A 52 0.29 26.40 -9.72
C PHE A 52 -0.78 25.51 -9.07
N ARG A 53 -0.78 24.20 -9.34
CA ARG A 53 -1.69 23.25 -8.67
C ARG A 53 -1.47 23.23 -7.15
N ASN A 54 -0.22 23.22 -6.69
CA ASN A 54 0.10 23.23 -5.27
C ASN A 54 -0.35 24.52 -4.57
N GLU A 55 -0.15 25.68 -5.18
CA GLU A 55 -0.64 26.95 -4.63
C GLU A 55 -2.16 27.04 -4.66
N ASN A 56 -2.81 26.49 -5.69
CA ASN A 56 -4.28 26.37 -5.73
C ASN A 56 -4.79 25.52 -4.55
N TYR A 57 -4.19 24.35 -4.32
CA TYR A 57 -4.53 23.51 -3.17
C TYR A 57 -4.31 24.23 -1.85
N ARG A 58 -3.18 24.93 -1.71
CA ARG A 58 -2.87 25.72 -0.51
C ARG A 58 -3.91 26.82 -0.25
N LEU A 59 -4.30 27.56 -1.30
CA LEU A 59 -5.29 28.64 -1.22
C LEU A 59 -6.66 28.12 -0.75
N PHE A 60 -7.06 26.93 -1.20
CA PHE A 60 -8.29 26.26 -0.79
C PHE A 60 -8.14 25.33 0.42
N GLN A 61 -6.96 25.30 1.07
CA GLN A 61 -6.64 24.41 2.19
C GLN A 61 -6.87 22.92 1.88
N LEU A 62 -6.72 22.54 0.61
CA LEU A 62 -6.79 21.16 0.16
C LEU A 62 -5.44 20.47 0.37
N SER A 63 -5.50 19.18 0.73
CA SER A 63 -4.30 18.34 0.82
C SER A 63 -3.72 18.08 -0.58
N THR A 64 -2.39 18.13 -0.69
CA THR A 64 -1.68 17.70 -1.91
C THR A 64 -1.75 16.19 -2.12
N GLN A 65 -2.01 15.44 -1.05
CA GLN A 65 -2.24 14.01 -1.08
C GLN A 65 -3.75 13.72 -1.12
N SER A 66 -4.13 12.75 -1.93
CA SER A 66 -5.50 12.25 -1.95
C SER A 66 -5.85 11.61 -0.60
N LEU A 67 -6.98 12.01 -0.02
CA LEU A 67 -7.51 11.41 1.20
C LEU A 67 -7.73 9.90 1.05
N LEU A 68 -8.09 9.45 -0.15
CA LEU A 68 -8.22 8.03 -0.47
C LEU A 68 -6.89 7.30 -0.30
N THR A 69 -5.79 7.88 -0.77
CA THR A 69 -4.45 7.29 -0.62
C THR A 69 -4.07 7.16 0.85
N VAL A 70 -4.31 8.20 1.65
CA VAL A 70 -4.03 8.18 3.08
C VAL A 70 -4.87 7.13 3.80
N ALA A 71 -6.18 7.07 3.49
CA ALA A 71 -7.09 6.09 4.08
C ALA A 71 -6.70 4.65 3.74
N ILE A 72 -6.36 4.37 2.47
CA ILE A 72 -5.89 3.06 2.02
C ILE A 72 -4.59 2.69 2.72
N GLN A 73 -3.61 3.60 2.77
CA GLN A 73 -2.33 3.34 3.43
C GLN A 73 -2.51 3.09 4.94
N ALA A 74 -3.35 3.86 5.63
CA ALA A 74 -3.66 3.64 7.03
C ALA A 74 -4.32 2.26 7.25
N GLY A 75 -5.31 1.91 6.43
CA GLY A 75 -6.00 0.62 6.49
C GLY A 75 -5.07 -0.56 6.22
N LEU A 76 -4.22 -0.47 5.18
CA LEU A 76 -3.23 -1.51 4.87
C LEU A 76 -2.22 -1.65 6.00
N SER A 77 -1.76 -0.55 6.61
CA SER A 77 -0.84 -0.59 7.76
C SER A 77 -1.45 -1.30 8.97
N ALA A 78 -2.75 -1.10 9.23
CA ALA A 78 -3.46 -1.76 10.31
C ALA A 78 -3.62 -3.28 10.12
N LEU A 79 -3.57 -3.76 8.87
CA LEU A 79 -3.73 -5.19 8.53
C LEU A 79 -2.40 -5.87 8.18
N LYS A 80 -1.35 -5.10 7.90
CA LYS A 80 -0.07 -5.64 7.43
C LYS A 80 0.58 -6.47 8.52
N THR A 81 0.87 -7.73 8.20
CA THR A 81 1.67 -8.62 9.05
C THR A 81 2.91 -9.10 8.29
N PRO A 82 3.98 -9.55 8.98
CA PRO A 82 5.15 -10.12 8.31
C PRO A 82 4.79 -11.33 7.42
N GLN A 83 3.75 -12.07 7.77
CA GLN A 83 3.29 -13.26 7.04
C GLN A 83 2.71 -12.93 5.66
N CYS A 84 2.28 -11.69 5.41
CA CYS A 84 1.74 -11.28 4.11
C CYS A 84 2.77 -11.38 2.96
N TYR A 85 4.07 -11.41 3.27
CA TYR A 85 5.15 -11.56 2.29
C TYR A 85 5.72 -12.98 2.24
N SER A 86 5.23 -13.90 3.07
CA SER A 86 5.58 -15.32 3.00
C SER A 86 4.87 -15.98 1.82
N ILE A 87 5.55 -16.91 1.14
CA ILE A 87 4.97 -17.66 0.02
C ILE A 87 3.90 -18.64 0.49
N THR A 88 4.04 -19.19 1.70
CA THR A 88 3.20 -20.27 2.23
C THR A 88 2.04 -19.79 3.11
N CYS A 89 2.08 -18.54 3.57
CA CYS A 89 1.15 -18.01 4.56
C CYS A 89 0.22 -16.90 4.01
N LYS A 90 0.13 -16.73 2.68
CA LYS A 90 -0.80 -15.76 2.09
C LYS A 90 -2.24 -16.16 2.35
N ASN A 91 -3.04 -15.22 2.84
CA ASN A 91 -4.46 -15.41 3.05
C ASN A 91 -5.23 -14.75 1.90
N LEU A 92 -6.08 -15.51 1.22
CA LEU A 92 -6.92 -15.02 0.11
C LEU A 92 -7.85 -13.88 0.55
N ASN A 93 -8.33 -13.92 1.79
CA ASN A 93 -9.24 -12.93 2.35
C ASN A 93 -8.51 -11.71 2.95
N CYS A 94 -7.17 -11.68 2.92
CA CYS A 94 -6.40 -10.55 3.42
C CYS A 94 -6.15 -9.54 2.28
N PRO A 95 -6.61 -8.28 2.41
CA PRO A 95 -6.37 -7.25 1.39
C PRO A 95 -4.89 -7.00 1.13
N VAL A 96 -4.02 -7.12 2.15
CA VAL A 96 -2.57 -6.91 2.02
C VAL A 96 -1.87 -8.04 1.25
N CYS A 97 -2.47 -9.24 1.19
CA CYS A 97 -1.91 -10.38 0.46
C CYS A 97 -2.20 -10.34 -1.04
N GLN A 98 -3.17 -9.51 -1.47
CA GLN A 98 -3.48 -9.26 -2.88
C GLN A 98 -2.33 -8.48 -3.54
N GLU A 99 -1.98 -8.83 -4.77
CA GLU A 99 -0.77 -8.35 -5.44
C GLU A 99 -0.69 -6.81 -5.55
N ASP A 100 -1.78 -6.18 -6.01
CA ASP A 100 -1.86 -4.72 -6.21
C ASP A 100 -1.64 -3.95 -4.90
N PHE A 101 -2.30 -4.37 -3.81
CA PHE A 101 -2.18 -3.73 -2.51
C PHE A 101 -0.88 -4.11 -1.79
N ASN A 102 -0.31 -5.28 -2.05
CA ASN A 102 0.93 -5.73 -1.45
C ASN A 102 2.11 -4.83 -1.84
N GLN A 103 2.14 -4.38 -3.11
CA GLN A 103 3.13 -3.44 -3.61
C GLN A 103 3.04 -2.09 -2.89
N ILE A 104 1.83 -1.55 -2.73
CA ILE A 104 1.57 -0.30 -1.99
C ILE A 104 1.98 -0.46 -0.52
N ALA A 105 1.64 -1.60 0.09
CA ALA A 105 1.91 -1.87 1.50
C ALA A 105 3.39 -2.10 1.81
N LYS A 106 4.26 -2.30 0.82
CA LYS A 106 5.68 -2.68 1.02
C LYS A 106 6.42 -1.75 1.97
N HIS A 107 6.23 -0.43 1.83
CA HIS A 107 6.90 0.59 2.63
C HIS A 107 6.12 1.03 3.88
N LEU A 108 4.95 0.46 4.12
CA LEU A 108 4.13 0.78 5.29
C LEU A 108 4.61 0.06 6.56
N PRO A 109 4.36 0.61 7.76
CA PRO A 109 4.66 -0.08 9.01
C PRO A 109 3.80 -1.34 9.17
N TYR A 110 4.28 -2.28 9.98
CA TYR A 110 3.51 -3.45 10.37
C TYR A 110 2.49 -3.09 11.45
N SER A 111 1.36 -3.80 11.44
CA SER A 111 0.36 -3.70 12.48
C SER A 111 0.92 -4.11 13.85
N HIS A 112 0.57 -3.35 14.88
CA HIS A 112 0.87 -3.71 16.26
C HIS A 112 -0.25 -4.61 16.80
N CYS A 113 0.06 -5.89 16.99
CA CYS A 113 -0.90 -6.88 17.47
C CYS A 113 -0.59 -7.26 18.92
N VAL A 114 -1.44 -6.83 19.85
CA VAL A 114 -1.31 -7.16 21.29
C VAL A 114 -1.85 -8.55 21.61
N GLN A 115 -2.87 -8.99 20.88
CA GLN A 115 -3.57 -10.26 21.11
C GLN A 115 -3.69 -11.03 19.81
N SER A 116 -3.02 -12.18 19.73
CA SER A 116 -3.21 -13.12 18.64
C SER A 116 -4.45 -13.99 18.91
N ARG A 117 -5.23 -14.24 17.86
CA ARG A 117 -6.33 -15.22 17.89
C ARG A 117 -6.11 -16.19 16.74
N LEU A 118 -6.21 -17.48 17.03
CA LEU A 118 -6.14 -18.51 16.02
C LEU A 118 -7.49 -18.62 15.33
N ILE A 119 -7.49 -18.61 14.00
CA ILE A 119 -8.69 -18.70 13.18
C ILE A 119 -8.53 -19.92 12.25
N CYS A 120 -9.58 -20.73 12.16
CA CYS A 120 -9.58 -21.85 11.23
C CYS A 120 -9.58 -21.34 9.78
N ARG A 121 -8.67 -21.86 8.95
CA ARG A 121 -8.55 -21.47 7.53
C ARG A 121 -9.73 -21.90 6.65
N ILE A 122 -10.56 -22.83 7.10
CA ILE A 122 -11.70 -23.36 6.32
C ILE A 122 -12.99 -22.70 6.79
N THR A 123 -13.35 -22.88 8.06
CA THR A 123 -14.61 -22.33 8.58
C THR A 123 -14.54 -20.84 8.88
N GLY A 124 -13.35 -20.23 8.95
CA GLY A 124 -13.18 -18.83 9.36
C GLY A 124 -13.53 -18.55 10.82
N LEU A 125 -13.86 -19.58 11.60
CA LEU A 125 -14.21 -19.46 13.01
C LEU A 125 -12.96 -19.49 13.90
N PRO A 126 -12.99 -18.81 15.07
CA PRO A 126 -11.89 -18.87 16.02
C PRO A 126 -11.68 -20.30 16.53
N LEU A 127 -10.42 -20.67 16.75
CA LEU A 127 -10.05 -21.89 17.46
C LEU A 127 -10.07 -21.57 18.95
N ASN A 128 -10.93 -22.25 19.70
CA ASN A 128 -11.18 -22.02 21.12
C ASN A 128 -11.67 -23.31 21.79
N GLU A 129 -12.17 -23.22 23.01
CA GLU A 129 -12.69 -24.36 23.79
C GLU A 129 -13.83 -25.12 23.08
N HIS A 130 -14.62 -24.42 22.25
CA HIS A 130 -15.75 -24.98 21.52
C HIS A 130 -15.38 -25.43 20.09
N ASN A 131 -14.20 -25.04 19.60
CA ASN A 131 -13.66 -25.40 18.29
C ASN A 131 -12.17 -25.67 18.42
N LEU A 132 -11.84 -26.88 18.88
CA LEU A 132 -10.48 -27.25 19.25
C LEU A 132 -9.55 -27.29 18.02
N PRO A 133 -8.29 -26.85 18.14
CA PRO A 133 -7.30 -27.01 17.09
C PRO A 133 -6.86 -28.47 16.97
N MET A 134 -7.09 -29.05 15.80
CA MET A 134 -6.80 -30.43 15.42
C MET A 134 -5.73 -30.46 14.32
N MET A 135 -4.69 -31.26 14.49
CA MET A 135 -3.56 -31.37 13.57
C MET A 135 -3.64 -32.66 12.74
N LEU A 136 -3.49 -32.50 11.43
CA LEU A 136 -3.33 -33.59 10.48
C LEU A 136 -1.88 -34.12 10.47
N PRO A 137 -1.62 -35.33 9.95
CA PRO A 137 -0.27 -35.91 9.88
C PRO A 137 0.77 -35.10 9.09
N ASN A 138 0.34 -34.19 8.21
CA ASN A 138 1.21 -33.25 7.50
C ASN A 138 1.56 -31.98 8.31
N GLY A 139 1.16 -31.90 9.59
CA GLY A 139 1.38 -30.76 10.47
C GLY A 139 0.42 -29.59 10.24
N GLN A 140 -0.59 -29.73 9.37
CA GLN A 140 -1.58 -28.67 9.15
C GLN A 140 -2.66 -28.70 10.23
N ILE A 141 -2.94 -27.54 10.82
CA ILE A 141 -3.93 -27.37 11.89
C ILE A 141 -5.24 -26.81 11.33
N PHE A 142 -6.34 -27.42 11.73
CA PHE A 142 -7.72 -27.03 11.43
C PHE A 142 -8.58 -27.07 12.69
N GLY A 143 -9.76 -26.47 12.66
CA GLY A 143 -10.71 -26.58 13.77
C GLY A 143 -11.44 -27.91 13.73
N GLN A 144 -11.85 -28.43 14.89
CA GLN A 144 -12.68 -29.62 14.98
C GLN A 144 -13.95 -29.52 14.11
N LEU A 145 -14.55 -28.33 14.02
CA LEU A 145 -15.73 -28.08 13.20
C LEU A 145 -15.46 -28.17 11.69
N ALA A 146 -14.20 -27.98 11.25
CA ALA A 146 -13.82 -28.06 9.85
C ALA A 146 -13.53 -29.50 9.39
N LEU A 147 -13.29 -30.44 10.32
CA LEU A 147 -13.02 -31.85 10.00
C LEU A 147 -14.11 -32.51 9.11
N PRO A 148 -15.42 -32.37 9.39
CA PRO A 148 -16.44 -32.95 8.52
C PRO A 148 -16.41 -32.37 7.09
N GLU A 149 -16.06 -31.10 6.90
CA GLU A 149 -15.98 -30.48 5.56
C GLU A 149 -14.81 -31.00 4.72
N ILE A 150 -13.69 -31.35 5.37
CA ILE A 150 -12.49 -31.87 4.68
C ILE A 150 -12.48 -33.41 4.56
N THR A 151 -13.42 -34.08 5.25
CA THR A 151 -13.56 -35.54 5.22
C THR A 151 -14.58 -35.93 4.16
N LYS A 152 -14.17 -36.75 3.19
CA LYS A 152 -15.09 -37.29 2.18
C LYS A 152 -15.90 -38.46 2.75
N GLU A 153 -17.02 -38.78 2.11
CA GLU A 153 -17.92 -39.89 2.51
C GLU A 153 -17.19 -41.23 2.67
N ASN A 154 -16.09 -41.44 1.94
CA ASN A 154 -15.27 -42.65 1.98
C ASN A 154 -14.31 -42.71 3.19
N GLY A 155 -14.43 -41.80 4.18
CA GLY A 155 -13.53 -41.70 5.34
C GLY A 155 -12.11 -41.20 5.03
N THR A 156 -11.89 -40.71 3.81
CA THR A 156 -10.61 -40.12 3.39
C THR A 156 -10.60 -38.62 3.67
N VAL A 157 -9.58 -38.14 4.36
CA VAL A 157 -9.38 -36.71 4.61
C VAL A 157 -8.46 -36.13 3.54
N LEU A 158 -8.91 -35.07 2.86
CA LEU A 158 -8.09 -34.33 1.90
C LEU A 158 -7.67 -33.00 2.53
N CYS A 159 -6.37 -32.77 2.70
CA CYS A 159 -5.91 -31.47 3.15
C CYS A 159 -6.08 -30.42 2.04
N PRO A 160 -6.84 -29.33 2.25
CA PRO A 160 -7.10 -28.33 1.21
C PRO A 160 -5.89 -27.48 0.82
N ILE A 161 -4.82 -27.50 1.62
CA ILE A 161 -3.62 -26.69 1.39
C ILE A 161 -2.55 -27.49 0.65
N THR A 162 -2.24 -28.70 1.14
CA THR A 162 -1.21 -29.56 0.55
C THR A 162 -1.78 -30.53 -0.49
N ASN A 163 -3.11 -30.64 -0.63
CA ASN A 163 -3.81 -31.62 -1.45
C ASN A 163 -3.43 -33.09 -1.14
N THR A 164 -2.87 -33.34 0.04
CA THR A 164 -2.49 -34.68 0.49
C THR A 164 -3.73 -35.42 1.00
N LYS A 165 -3.92 -36.65 0.51
CA LYS A 165 -5.01 -37.55 0.92
C LYS A 165 -4.52 -38.47 2.03
N PHE A 166 -5.33 -38.62 3.07
CA PHE A 166 -5.09 -39.56 4.16
C PHE A 166 -6.27 -40.51 4.31
N SER A 167 -6.00 -41.82 4.27
CA SER A 167 -6.96 -42.85 4.65
C SER A 167 -6.77 -43.16 6.13
N ASN A 168 -7.80 -42.93 6.95
CA ASN A 168 -7.76 -43.09 8.41
C ASN A 168 -6.59 -42.31 9.10
N PRO A 169 -6.50 -40.97 8.92
CA PRO A 169 -5.45 -40.19 9.57
C PRO A 169 -5.58 -40.22 11.09
N LYS A 170 -4.43 -40.30 11.78
CA LYS A 170 -4.35 -39.97 13.20
C LYS A 170 -4.39 -38.45 13.35
N ILE A 171 -5.51 -37.93 13.85
CA ILE A 171 -5.71 -36.50 14.07
C ILE A 171 -5.47 -36.21 15.55
N GLU A 172 -4.50 -35.35 15.85
CA GLU A 172 -4.10 -35.05 17.22
C GLU A 172 -4.58 -33.66 17.64
N LYS A 173 -5.05 -33.55 18.89
CA LYS A 173 -5.40 -32.26 19.48
C LYS A 173 -4.12 -31.50 19.82
N VAL A 174 -4.03 -30.26 19.38
CA VAL A 174 -2.91 -29.37 19.70
C VAL A 174 -3.31 -28.43 20.83
N PHE A 175 -2.35 -28.06 21.67
CA PHE A 175 -2.53 -26.99 22.65
C PHE A 175 -1.53 -25.89 22.31
N VAL A 176 -2.02 -24.66 22.19
CA VAL A 176 -1.20 -23.48 22.00
C VAL A 176 -1.21 -22.74 23.33
N MET A 177 -0.02 -22.62 23.94
CA MET A 177 0.20 -22.01 25.24
C MET A 177 0.64 -20.56 25.08
#